data_AF-A0A1F2U741-F1
#
_entry.id   AF-A0A1F2U741-F1
#
_cell.length_a   1.000
_cell.length_b   1.000
_cell.length_c   1.000
_cell.angle_alpha   90.00
_cell.angle_beta   90.00
_cell.angle_gamma   90.00
#
_symmetry.space_group_name_H-M   'P 1'
#
loop_
_entity.id
_entity.type
_entity.pdbx_description
1 polymer ?
#
loop_
_entity_poly.entity_id
_entity_poly.type
_entity_poly.pdbx_seq_one_letter_code
_entity_poly.pdbx_strand_id
1 'polypeptide(L)' 'MSSDKNRHDFKNQLAIILGFSEILLAQAAAGDPRRGDLEEIHKAATVALDLLARLYPDQADTPR' A
#
# COMPACT_ATOMS: atom_id res chain seq x y z
N MET A 1 -6.15 -1.22 -22.47
CA MET A 1 -6.59 -0.64 -21.18
C MET A 1 -5.68 0.56 -20.90
N SER A 2 -6.23 1.72 -20.51
CA SER A 2 -5.39 2.90 -20.25
C SER A 2 -4.47 2.63 -19.06
N SER A 3 -3.18 2.98 -19.18
CA SER A 3 -2.19 2.77 -18.11
C SER A 3 -2.58 3.46 -16.80
N ASP A 4 -3.35 4.55 -16.88
CA ASP A 4 -3.86 5.27 -15.70
C ASP A 4 -4.88 4.46 -14.89
N LYS A 5 -5.75 3.71 -15.58
CA LYS A 5 -6.74 2.86 -14.93
C LYS A 5 -6.05 1.74 -14.17
N ASN A 6 -5.06 1.10 -14.79
CA ASN A 6 -4.31 0.03 -14.14
C ASN A 6 -3.53 0.55 -12.92
N ARG A 7 -2.90 1.73 -13.00
CA ARG A 7 -2.23 2.37 -11.84
C ARG A 7 -3.21 2.63 -10.71
N HIS A 8 -4.35 3.23 -11.01
CA HIS A 8 -5.38 3.54 -10.01
C HIS A 8 -5.88 2.27 -9.33
N ASP A 9 -6.23 1.25 -10.11
CA ASP A 9 -6.74 -0.01 -9.57
C ASP A 9 -5.69 -0.70 -8.68
N PHE A 10 -4.41 -0.67 -9.08
CA PHE A 10 -3.31 -1.21 -8.28
C PHE A 10 -3.10 -0.43 -6.97
N LYS A 11 -3.10 0.91 -7.03
CA LYS A 11 -3.03 1.79 -5.86
C LYS A 11 -4.17 1.50 -4.88
N ASN A 12 -5.39 1.32 -5.40
CA ASN A 12 -6.56 1.03 -4.59
C ASN A 12 -6.42 -0.30 -3.84
N GLN A 13 -5.96 -1.37 -4.50
CA GLN A 13 -5.76 -2.66 -3.83
C GLN A 13 -4.67 -2.59 -2.75
N LEU A 14 -3.55 -1.91 -3.02
CA LEU A 14 -2.49 -1.73 -2.02
C LEU A 14 -2.94 -0.91 -0.82
N ALA A 15 -3.74 0.14 -1.04
CA ALA A 15 -4.32 0.95 0.03
C ALA A 15 -5.28 0.13 0.90
N ILE A 16 -6.08 -0.75 0.30
CA ILE A 16 -6.96 -1.67 1.04
C ILE A 16 -6.14 -2.63 1.91
N ILE A 17 -5.10 -3.26 1.35
CA ILE A 17 -4.20 -4.16 2.10
C ILE A 17 -3.54 -3.42 3.26
N LEU A 18 -3.03 -2.21 3.01
CA LEU A 18 -2.42 -1.37 4.04
C LEU A 18 -3.42 -1.09 5.17
N GLY A 19 -4.61 -0.58 4.86
CA GLY A 19 -5.62 -0.26 5.87
C GLY A 19 -6.08 -1.47 6.69
N PHE A 20 -6.26 -2.65 6.07
CA PHE A 20 -6.57 -3.86 6.82
C PHE A 20 -5.40 -4.29 7.72
N SER A 21 -4.16 -4.18 7.26
CA SER A 21 -2.99 -4.50 8.08
C SER A 21 -2.86 -3.55 9.28
N GLU A 22 -3.16 -2.25 9.12
CA GLU A 22 -3.19 -1.27 10.22
C GLU A 22 -4.24 -1.63 11.28
N ILE A 23 -5.46 -1.97 10.84
CA ILE A 23 -6.55 -2.39 11.74
C ILE A 23 -6.15 -3.65 12.52
N LEU A 24 -5.60 -4.65 11.84
CA LEU A 24 -5.18 -5.89 12.48
C LEU A 24 -4.01 -5.68 13.46
N LEU A 25 -3.04 -4.82 13.11
CA LEU A 25 -1.94 -4.45 14.01
C LEU A 25 -2.40 -3.70 15.25
N ALA A 26 -3.42 -2.83 15.10
CA ALA A 26 -4.03 -2.12 16.22
C ALA A 26 -4.79 -3.05 17.16
N GLN A 27 -5.34 -4.16 16.64
CA GLN A 27 -6.05 -5.17 17.43
C GLN A 27 -5.13 -6.25 18.01
N ALA A 28 -3.94 -6.45 17.44
CA ALA A 28 -2.96 -7.43 17.89
C ALA A 28 -2.27 -6.95 19.18
N ALA A 29 -2.52 -7.63 20.29
CA ALA A 29 -1.80 -7.41 21.55
C ALA A 29 -0.28 -7.65 21.36
N ALA A 30 0.55 -7.08 22.25
CA ALA A 30 2.01 -7.16 22.14
C ALA A 30 2.58 -8.60 22.13
N GLY A 31 1.83 -9.58 22.63
CA GLY A 31 2.19 -11.00 22.60
C GLY A 31 1.46 -11.83 21.52
N ASP A 32 0.70 -11.21 20.61
CA ASP A 32 0.01 -11.95 19.55
C ASP A 32 1.06 -12.56 18.59
N PRO A 33 1.09 -13.89 18.40
CA PRO A 33 2.07 -14.54 17.55
C PRO A 33 1.98 -14.11 16.08
N ARG A 34 0.84 -13.57 15.63
CA ARG A 34 0.63 -13.06 14.27
C ARG A 34 1.20 -11.66 14.07
N ARG A 35 1.56 -10.96 15.13
CA ARG A 35 1.96 -9.54 15.06
C ARG A 35 3.12 -9.33 14.09
N GLY A 36 4.13 -10.19 14.13
CA GLY A 36 5.27 -10.12 13.20
C GLY A 36 4.86 -10.24 11.73
N ASP A 37 3.96 -11.18 11.41
CA ASP A 37 3.45 -11.35 10.05
C ASP A 37 2.65 -10.11 9.59
N LEU A 38 1.82 -9.55 10.49
CA LEU A 38 1.04 -8.35 10.22
C LEU A 38 1.94 -7.12 9.98
N GLU A 39 3.05 -7.00 10.74
CA GLU A 39 4.03 -5.93 10.57
C GLU A 39 4.71 -6.01 9.19
N GLU A 40 5.03 -7.21 8.71
CA GLU A 40 5.62 -7.37 7.38
C GLU A 40 4.61 -7.16 6.24
N ILE A 41 3.34 -7.54 6.40
CA ILE A 41 2.30 -7.21 5.42
C ILE A 41 2.14 -5.69 5.29
N HIS A 42 2.06 -4.99 6.43
CA HIS A 42 1.96 -3.53 6.47
C HIS A 42 3.15 -2.85 5.77
N LYS A 43 4.37 -3.29 6.13
CA LYS A 43 5.60 -2.77 5.53
C LYS A 43 5.67 -3.05 4.03
N ALA A 44 5.30 -4.25 3.58
CA ALA A 44 5.29 -4.60 2.16
C ALA A 44 4.29 -3.73 1.37
N ALA A 45 3.08 -3.51 1.89
CA ALA A 45 2.08 -2.66 1.26
C ALA A 45 2.55 -1.18 1.18
N THR A 46 3.17 -0.69 2.25
CA THR A 46 3.76 0.67 2.30
C THR A 46 4.84 0.83 1.22
N VAL A 47 5.80 -0.08 1.16
CA VAL A 47 6.89 -0.04 0.16
C VAL A 47 6.34 -0.16 -1.27
N ALA A 48 5.31 -0.98 -1.48
CA ALA A 48 4.69 -1.15 -2.79
C ALA A 48 3.99 0.13 -3.28
N LEU A 49 3.30 0.87 -2.39
CA LEU A 49 2.69 2.16 -2.72
C LEU A 49 3.76 3.19 -3.10
N ASP A 50 4.84 3.26 -2.32
CA ASP A 50 5.97 4.14 -2.61
C ASP A 50 6.62 3.81 -3.96
N LEU A 51 6.81 2.52 -4.25
CA LEU A 51 7.36 2.07 -5.53
C LEU A 51 6.43 2.40 -6.69
N LEU A 52 5.12 2.18 -6.53
CA LEU A 52 4.12 2.50 -7.56
C LEU A 52 4.12 4.00 -7.90
N ALA A 53 4.27 4.87 -6.90
CA ALA A 53 4.36 6.32 -7.10
C ALA A 53 5.63 6.73 -7.87
N ARG A 54 6.77 6.07 -7.61
CA ARG A 54 8.04 6.34 -8.33
C ARG A 54 8.04 5.83 -9.76
N LEU A 55 7.43 4.66 -10.01
CA LEU A 55 7.39 4.03 -11.33
C LEU A 55 6.36 4.65 -12.26
N TYR A 56 5.27 5.18 -11.70
CA TYR A 56 4.20 5.84 -12.45
C TYR A 56 3.88 7.21 -11.85
N PRO A 57 4.81 8.18 -11.97
CA PRO A 57 4.58 9.54 -11.51
C PRO A 57 3.35 10.13 -12.21
N ASP A 58 2.60 10.95 -11.47
CA ASP A 58 1.39 11.57 -11.99
C ASP A 58 1.75 12.50 -13.16
N GLN A 59 1.06 12.38 -14.29
CA GLN A 59 1.33 13.21 -15.47
C GLN A 59 0.95 14.68 -15.25
N ALA A 60 0.23 14.97 -14.17
CA ALA A 60 -0.13 16.33 -13.75
C ALA A 60 1.05 17.17 -13.24
N ASP A 61 2.22 16.56 -12.98
CA ASP A 61 3.40 17.26 -12.44
C ASP A 61 4.39 17.75 -13.52
N THR A 62 3.93 17.89 -14.77
CA THR A 62 4.72 18.57 -15.81
C THR A 62 4.46 20.07 -15.68
N PRO A 63 5.44 20.91 -15.26
CA PRO A 63 5.28 22.35 -15.31
C PRO A 63 5.06 22.74 -16.78
N ARG A 64 3.97 23.47 -17.06
CA ARG A 64 3.79 24.14 -18.36
C ARG A 64 4.88 25.16 -18.60
#